data_AF-A0AAJ4KAL9-F1
#
_entry.id   AF-A0AAJ4KAL9-F1
#
_cell.length_a   1.000
_cell.length_b   1.000
_cell.length_c   1.000
_cell.angle_alpha   90.00
_cell.angle_beta   90.00
_cell.angle_gamma   90.00
#
_symmetry.space_group_name_H-M   'P 1'
#
loop_
_entity.id
_entity.type
_entity.pdbx_description
1 polymer ?
#
loop_
_entity_poly.entity_id
_entity_poly.type
_entity_poly.pdbx_seq_one_letter_code
_entity_poly.pdbx_strand_id
1 'polypeptide(L)'
;MTNISVSKLQAGLERYLLSGHVESDSFNDPNDDILEYLGMLLVEDQPTALKYCQRFLQLSQVNDEIKSAALDFLLLSGEWSFAYQYLYSQAERLSIPELEKAFFYFYCDKNEAAPYPFPEGLFTKLLARYEVVKNEPDAYFYHLHKAYNDFIKTLSDTRN
;
A
#
# COMPACT_ATOMS: atom_id res chain seq x y z
N MET A 1 19.49 11.27 12.95
CA MET A 1 18.05 10.96 13.10
C MET A 1 17.56 11.62 14.36
N THR A 2 16.61 12.53 14.23
CA THR A 2 15.94 13.17 15.35
C THR A 2 15.15 12.09 16.09
N ASN A 3 15.39 11.91 17.38
CA ASN A 3 14.75 10.83 18.14
C ASN A 3 13.34 11.28 18.53
N ILE A 4 12.35 11.02 17.66
CA ILE A 4 10.93 11.34 17.91
C ILE A 4 10.34 10.21 18.74
N SER A 5 9.72 10.53 19.87
CA SER A 5 9.09 9.49 20.72
C SER A 5 7.90 8.86 20.02
N VAL A 6 7.63 7.58 20.31
CA VAL A 6 6.43 6.85 19.83
C VAL A 6 5.14 7.64 20.09
N SER A 7 5.02 8.29 21.24
CA SER A 7 3.86 9.13 21.56
C SER A 7 3.70 10.34 20.62
N LYS A 8 4.81 10.94 20.19
CA LYS A 8 4.78 12.08 19.26
C LYS A 8 4.49 11.60 17.83
N LEU A 9 5.02 10.44 17.44
CA LEU A 9 4.69 9.81 16.15
C LEU A 9 3.18 9.54 16.06
N GLN A 10 2.60 8.87 17.07
CA GLN A 10 1.16 8.60 17.13
C GLN A 10 0.33 9.90 17.12
N ALA A 11 0.73 10.92 17.89
CA ALA A 11 0.03 12.20 17.91
C ALA A 11 0.02 12.88 16.53
N GLY A 12 1.13 12.79 15.78
CA GLY A 12 1.23 13.30 14.41
C GLY A 12 0.32 12.55 13.44
N LEU A 13 0.28 11.21 13.54
CA LEU A 13 -0.60 10.36 12.72
C LEU A 13 -2.09 10.66 12.99
N GLU A 14 -2.49 10.83 14.25
CA GLU A 14 -3.87 11.23 14.59
C GLU A 14 -4.19 12.64 14.09
N ARG A 15 -3.25 13.58 14.18
CA ARG A 15 -3.47 14.95 13.67
C ARG A 15 -3.68 14.94 12.16
N TYR A 16 -2.90 14.15 11.42
CA TYR A 16 -3.10 13.99 9.99
C TYR A 16 -4.49 13.45 9.67
N LEU A 17 -4.95 12.43 10.39
CA LEU A 17 -6.30 11.87 10.22
C LEU A 17 -7.42 12.88 10.48
N LEU A 18 -7.20 13.82 11.40
CA LEU A 18 -8.19 14.84 11.77
C LEU A 18 -8.15 16.09 10.88
N SER A 19 -6.98 16.47 10.39
CA SER A 19 -6.75 17.81 9.84
C SER A 19 -5.84 17.87 8.61
N GLY A 20 -5.44 16.72 8.08
CA GLY A 20 -4.66 16.61 6.84
C GLY A 20 -3.19 17.02 6.96
N HIS A 21 -2.68 17.25 8.17
CA HIS A 21 -1.27 17.61 8.42
C HIS A 21 -0.74 16.99 9.71
N VAL A 22 0.57 16.71 9.74
CA VAL A 22 1.27 16.13 10.90
C VAL A 22 1.64 17.22 11.90
N GLU A 23 2.27 18.30 11.43
CA GLU A 23 2.61 19.50 12.22
C GLU A 23 2.03 20.75 11.55
N SER A 24 1.42 21.63 12.33
CA SER A 24 0.64 22.77 11.80
C SER A 24 1.52 23.88 11.21
N ASP A 25 2.78 23.91 11.62
CA ASP A 25 3.81 24.86 11.21
C ASP A 25 4.84 24.24 10.25
N SER A 26 4.60 23.02 9.78
CA SER A 26 5.41 22.39 8.74
C SER A 26 5.20 23.11 7.40
N PHE A 27 6.31 23.35 6.69
CA PHE A 27 6.30 23.83 5.30
C PHE A 27 6.47 22.69 4.29
N ASN A 28 6.63 21.44 4.75
CA ASN A 28 6.75 20.27 3.89
C ASN A 28 5.38 19.85 3.34
N ASP A 29 5.39 18.95 2.34
CA ASP A 29 4.16 18.26 1.95
C ASP A 29 3.66 17.41 3.12
N PRO A 30 2.40 17.56 3.56
CA PRO A 30 1.82 16.71 4.60
C PRO A 30 1.90 15.21 4.33
N ASN A 31 1.92 14.80 3.05
CA ASN A 31 2.06 13.40 2.64
C ASN A 31 3.50 12.89 2.85
N ASP A 32 4.51 13.74 2.70
CA ASP A 32 5.90 13.38 3.03
C ASP A 32 6.06 13.22 4.54
N ASP A 33 5.56 14.18 5.32
CA ASP A 33 5.66 14.17 6.78
C ASP A 33 4.97 12.93 7.38
N ILE A 34 3.80 12.55 6.87
CA ILE A 34 3.06 11.38 7.37
C ILE A 34 3.71 10.06 6.97
N LEU A 35 4.32 9.98 5.79
CA LEU A 35 5.11 8.81 5.38
C LEU A 35 6.36 8.66 6.25
N GLU A 36 7.04 9.76 6.58
CA GLU A 36 8.17 9.74 7.52
C GLU A 36 7.71 9.26 8.91
N TYR A 37 6.64 9.83 9.46
CA TYR A 37 6.13 9.45 10.78
C TYR A 37 5.66 7.99 10.82
N LEU A 38 4.97 7.53 9.78
CA LEU A 38 4.52 6.14 9.67
C LEU A 38 5.73 5.19 9.57
N GLY A 39 6.74 5.54 8.78
CA GLY A 39 7.96 4.77 8.62
C GLY A 39 8.76 4.66 9.92
N MET A 40 8.91 5.77 10.65
CA MET A 40 9.53 5.76 11.98
C MET A 40 8.73 4.91 12.96
N LEU A 41 7.40 5.02 12.98
CA LEU A 41 6.57 4.22 13.87
C LEU A 41 6.63 2.72 13.53
N LEU A 42 6.76 2.37 12.26
CA LEU A 42 6.91 0.98 11.83
C LEU A 42 8.17 0.32 12.42
N VAL A 43 9.24 1.11 12.61
CA VAL A 43 10.49 0.63 13.23
C VAL A 43 10.37 0.54 14.76
N GLU A 44 9.75 1.53 15.39
CA GLU A 44 9.71 1.65 16.86
C GLU A 44 8.55 0.87 17.52
N ASP A 45 7.39 0.78 16.85
CA ASP A 45 6.17 0.10 17.32
C ASP A 45 5.35 -0.41 16.13
N GLN A 46 5.87 -1.46 15.48
CA GLN A 46 5.27 -2.08 14.30
C GLN A 46 3.77 -2.42 14.49
N PRO A 47 3.31 -3.08 15.57
CA PRO A 47 1.90 -3.40 15.74
C PRO A 47 0.98 -2.17 15.70
N THR A 48 1.42 -1.04 16.26
CA THR A 48 0.65 0.20 16.20
C THR A 48 0.69 0.83 14.82
N ALA A 49 1.85 0.84 14.14
CA ALA A 49 1.96 1.34 12.77
C ALA A 49 1.05 0.57 11.80
N LEU A 50 0.97 -0.76 11.91
CA LEU A 50 0.10 -1.57 11.06
C LEU A 50 -1.39 -1.28 11.28
N LYS A 51 -1.81 -0.93 12.51
CA LYS A 51 -3.19 -0.46 12.77
C LYS A 51 -3.47 0.87 12.08
N TYR A 52 -2.51 1.79 12.03
CA TYR A 52 -2.64 3.01 11.23
C TYR A 52 -2.74 2.70 9.73
N CYS A 53 -1.94 1.76 9.22
CA CYS A 53 -2.03 1.34 7.82
C CYS A 53 -3.43 0.83 7.48
N GLN A 54 -4.01 -0.05 8.33
CA GLN A 54 -5.37 -0.55 8.16
C GLN A 54 -6.40 0.59 8.14
N ARG A 55 -6.25 1.57 9.04
CA ARG A 55 -7.14 2.73 9.13
C ARG A 55 -7.01 3.65 7.91
N PHE A 56 -5.81 3.87 7.40
CA PHE A 56 -5.57 4.67 6.20
C PHE A 56 -6.26 4.09 4.97
N LEU A 57 -6.19 2.78 4.77
CA LEU A 57 -6.85 2.09 3.66
C LEU A 57 -8.38 2.21 3.69
N GLN A 58 -8.98 2.35 4.88
CA GLN A 58 -10.43 2.44 5.04
C GLN A 58 -10.99 3.85 4.83
N LEU A 59 -10.14 4.88 4.79
CA LEU A 59 -10.56 6.27 4.79
C LEU A 59 -10.45 6.89 3.39
N SER A 60 -11.57 7.39 2.86
CA SER A 60 -11.63 7.93 1.50
C SER A 60 -10.79 9.18 1.30
N GLN A 61 -10.60 9.99 2.35
CA GLN A 61 -9.88 11.26 2.29
C GLN A 61 -8.35 11.11 2.33
N VAL A 62 -7.84 9.91 2.62
CA VAL A 62 -6.39 9.65 2.66
C VAL A 62 -5.87 9.55 1.23
N ASN A 63 -4.74 10.22 0.98
CA ASN A 63 -4.07 10.26 -0.32
C ASN A 63 -3.67 8.85 -0.80
N ASP A 64 -3.72 8.65 -2.12
CA ASP A 64 -3.45 7.36 -2.76
C ASP A 64 -2.01 6.87 -2.57
N GLU A 65 -1.01 7.75 -2.48
CA GLU A 65 0.38 7.39 -2.18
C GLU A 65 0.52 6.84 -0.76
N ILE A 66 -0.17 7.44 0.22
CA ILE A 66 -0.18 6.95 1.60
C ILE A 66 -0.89 5.60 1.68
N LYS A 67 -2.01 5.43 0.96
CA LYS A 67 -2.70 4.14 0.88
C LYS A 67 -1.80 3.08 0.25
N SER A 68 -1.10 3.42 -0.83
CA SER A 68 -0.15 2.51 -1.48
C SER A 68 0.98 2.09 -0.53
N ALA A 69 1.58 3.04 0.21
CA ALA A 69 2.60 2.74 1.21
C ALA A 69 2.05 1.87 2.36
N ALA A 70 0.87 2.21 2.88
CA ALA A 70 0.19 1.44 3.92
C ALA A 70 -0.11 0.00 3.47
N LEU A 71 -0.57 -0.17 2.23
CA LEU A 71 -0.80 -1.46 1.61
C LEU A 71 0.51 -2.27 1.50
N ASP A 72 1.58 -1.65 1.02
CA ASP A 72 2.90 -2.28 0.88
C ASP A 72 3.41 -2.80 2.24
N PHE A 73 3.30 -1.98 3.29
CA PHE A 73 3.67 -2.39 4.65
C PHE A 73 2.81 -3.54 5.18
N LEU A 74 1.50 -3.54 4.90
CA LEU A 74 0.61 -4.62 5.33
C LEU A 74 0.93 -5.94 4.60
N LEU A 75 1.15 -5.88 3.28
CA LEU A 75 1.53 -7.04 2.46
C LEU A 75 2.83 -7.69 2.92
N LEU A 76 3.80 -6.88 3.36
CA LEU A 76 5.11 -7.34 3.85
C LEU A 76 5.14 -7.69 5.34
N SER A 77 3.98 -7.75 6.01
CA SER A 77 3.87 -7.99 7.44
C SER A 77 3.07 -9.24 7.78
N GLY A 78 2.93 -9.53 9.09
CA GLY A 78 2.01 -10.57 9.58
C GLY A 78 0.52 -10.28 9.31
N GLU A 79 0.17 -9.08 8.85
CA GLU A 79 -1.19 -8.64 8.56
C GLU A 79 -1.58 -8.81 7.07
N TRP A 80 -0.83 -9.62 6.31
CA TRP A 80 -1.07 -9.91 4.88
C TRP A 80 -2.53 -10.31 4.57
N SER A 81 -3.19 -11.01 5.50
CA SER A 81 -4.58 -11.44 5.33
C SER A 81 -5.55 -10.26 5.23
N PHE A 82 -5.32 -9.20 6.03
CA PHE A 82 -6.07 -7.95 5.90
C PHE A 82 -5.82 -7.31 4.54
N ALA A 83 -4.55 -7.25 4.09
CA ALA A 83 -4.19 -6.65 2.81
C ALA A 83 -4.84 -7.38 1.64
N TYR A 84 -4.86 -8.72 1.64
CA TYR A 84 -5.51 -9.52 0.60
C TYR A 84 -7.02 -9.31 0.57
N GLN A 85 -7.67 -9.24 1.74
CA GLN A 85 -9.09 -8.97 1.81
C GLN A 85 -9.42 -7.54 1.35
N TYR A 86 -8.57 -6.57 1.67
CA TYR A 86 -8.67 -5.20 1.17
C TYR A 86 -8.57 -5.18 -0.36
N LEU A 87 -7.50 -5.75 -0.93
CA LEU A 87 -7.30 -5.85 -2.37
C LEU A 87 -8.48 -6.50 -3.08
N TYR A 88 -9.02 -7.59 -2.51
CA TYR A 88 -10.17 -8.27 -3.08
C TYR A 88 -11.44 -7.42 -3.06
N SER A 89 -11.73 -6.80 -1.91
CA SER A 89 -12.95 -6.02 -1.70
C SER A 89 -12.95 -4.66 -2.42
N GLN A 90 -11.77 -4.05 -2.58
CA GLN A 90 -11.60 -2.74 -3.21
C GLN A 90 -11.06 -2.81 -4.63
N ALA A 91 -10.89 -4.00 -5.21
CA ALA A 91 -10.21 -4.19 -6.50
C ALA A 91 -10.67 -3.21 -7.60
N GLU A 92 -11.97 -2.96 -7.72
CA GLU A 92 -12.55 -2.08 -8.74
C GLU A 92 -12.23 -0.59 -8.54
N ARG A 93 -11.78 -0.22 -7.33
CA ARG A 93 -11.54 1.15 -6.87
C ARG A 93 -10.08 1.44 -6.52
N LEU A 94 -9.20 0.43 -6.54
CA LEU A 94 -7.79 0.62 -6.23
C LEU A 94 -7.21 1.75 -7.09
N SER A 95 -6.48 2.65 -6.45
CA SER A 95 -5.68 3.65 -7.15
C SER A 95 -4.57 2.98 -7.97
N ILE A 96 -3.98 3.73 -8.90
CA ILE A 96 -2.82 3.28 -9.68
C ILE A 96 -1.66 2.83 -8.78
N PRO A 97 -1.22 3.60 -7.76
CA PRO A 97 -0.13 3.17 -6.91
C PRO A 97 -0.46 1.96 -6.03
N GLU A 98 -1.71 1.79 -5.57
CA GLU A 98 -2.10 0.57 -4.85
C GLU A 98 -2.07 -0.67 -5.76
N LEU A 99 -2.56 -0.52 -6.99
CA LEU A 99 -2.57 -1.60 -7.97
C LEU A 99 -1.15 -2.02 -8.38
N GLU A 100 -0.26 -1.03 -8.55
CA GLU A 100 1.15 -1.29 -8.84
C GLU A 100 1.81 -2.10 -7.72
N LYS A 101 1.63 -1.70 -6.46
CA LYS A 101 2.16 -2.45 -5.31
C LYS A 101 1.64 -3.86 -5.23
N ALA A 102 0.36 -4.07 -5.52
CA ALA A 102 -0.22 -5.42 -5.58
C ALA A 102 0.48 -6.28 -6.64
N PHE A 103 0.67 -5.78 -7.86
CA PHE A 103 1.38 -6.53 -8.92
C PHE A 103 2.84 -6.79 -8.57
N PHE A 104 3.53 -5.78 -8.03
CA PHE A 104 4.93 -5.91 -7.64
C PHE A 104 5.11 -6.94 -6.53
N TYR A 105 4.23 -6.93 -5.52
CA TYR A 105 4.24 -7.90 -4.44
C TYR A 105 4.07 -9.33 -4.96
N PHE A 106 3.03 -9.61 -5.74
CA PHE A 106 2.79 -10.97 -6.29
C PHE A 106 3.84 -11.39 -7.32
N TYR A 107 4.52 -10.44 -7.96
CA TYR A 107 5.69 -10.75 -8.77
C TYR A 107 6.85 -11.28 -7.92
N CYS A 108 7.07 -10.70 -6.74
CA CYS A 108 8.13 -11.11 -5.81
C CYS A 108 7.80 -12.42 -5.08
N ASP A 109 6.54 -12.56 -4.65
CA ASP A 109 6.02 -13.70 -3.86
C ASP A 109 6.19 -15.06 -4.57
N LYS A 110 6.28 -15.07 -5.91
CA LYS A 110 6.54 -16.30 -6.69
C LYS A 110 7.81 -17.05 -6.27
N ASN A 111 8.76 -16.35 -5.64
CA ASN A 111 10.03 -16.92 -5.20
C ASN A 111 9.98 -17.40 -3.75
N GLU A 112 8.87 -17.20 -3.04
CA GLU A 112 8.69 -17.72 -1.69
C GLU A 112 8.44 -19.23 -1.72
N ALA A 113 9.08 -19.95 -0.78
CA ALA A 113 8.94 -21.40 -0.68
C ALA A 113 7.53 -21.84 -0.24
N ALA A 114 6.76 -20.93 0.38
CA ALA A 114 5.42 -21.18 0.89
C ALA A 114 4.56 -19.91 0.79
N PRO A 115 4.04 -19.57 -0.41
CA PRO A 115 3.27 -18.35 -0.61
C PRO A 115 1.96 -18.39 0.20
N TYR A 116 1.52 -17.22 0.65
CA TYR A 116 0.28 -17.11 1.42
C TYR A 116 -0.95 -17.42 0.55
N PRO A 117 -1.98 -18.10 1.11
CA PRO A 117 -3.23 -18.31 0.39
C PRO A 117 -3.94 -16.97 0.17
N PHE A 118 -4.35 -16.69 -1.07
CA PHE A 118 -5.12 -15.48 -1.43
C PHE A 118 -6.55 -15.82 -1.88
N PRO A 119 -7.51 -14.88 -1.77
CA PRO A 119 -8.90 -15.09 -2.16
C PRO A 119 -9.07 -15.54 -3.62
N GLU A 120 -9.96 -16.50 -3.85
CA GLU A 120 -10.28 -16.97 -5.20
C GLU A 120 -10.77 -15.81 -6.08
N GLY A 121 -10.18 -15.67 -7.27
CA GLY A 121 -10.52 -14.61 -8.22
C GLY A 121 -9.86 -13.25 -7.95
N LEU A 122 -8.99 -13.13 -6.93
CA LEU A 122 -8.25 -11.89 -6.67
C LEU A 122 -7.49 -11.42 -7.91
N PHE A 123 -6.67 -12.27 -8.53
CA PHE A 123 -5.89 -11.89 -9.72
C PHE A 123 -6.77 -11.45 -10.88
N THR A 124 -7.89 -12.15 -11.13
CA THR A 124 -8.86 -11.74 -12.15
C THR A 124 -9.35 -10.31 -11.92
N LYS A 125 -9.66 -9.95 -10.67
CA LYS A 125 -10.10 -8.59 -10.32
C LYS A 125 -8.98 -7.55 -10.50
N LEU A 126 -7.75 -7.85 -10.11
CA LEU A 126 -6.60 -6.96 -10.29
C LEU A 126 -6.31 -6.71 -11.78
N LEU A 127 -6.34 -7.76 -12.60
CA LEU A 127 -6.19 -7.66 -14.05
C LEU A 127 -7.30 -6.83 -14.69
N ALA A 128 -8.56 -7.02 -14.25
CA ALA A 128 -9.67 -6.20 -14.71
C ALA A 128 -9.49 -4.72 -14.34
N ARG A 129 -8.99 -4.43 -13.12
CA ARG A 129 -8.70 -3.06 -12.71
C ARG A 129 -7.61 -2.41 -13.55
N TYR A 130 -6.54 -3.15 -13.86
CA TYR A 130 -5.48 -2.67 -14.76
C TYR A 130 -6.05 -2.22 -16.10
N GLU A 131 -6.92 -3.02 -16.72
CA GLU A 131 -7.53 -2.67 -18.01
C GLU A 131 -8.31 -1.34 -17.97
N VAL A 132 -8.88 -0.98 -16.82
CA VAL A 132 -9.59 0.29 -16.61
C VAL A 132 -8.61 1.46 -16.53
N VAL A 133 -7.49 1.32 -15.81
CA VAL A 133 -6.61 2.46 -15.47
C VAL A 133 -5.32 2.53 -16.27
N LYS A 134 -5.00 1.54 -17.12
CA LYS A 134 -3.72 1.45 -17.83
C LYS A 134 -3.41 2.62 -18.77
N ASN A 135 -4.43 3.38 -19.20
CA ASN A 135 -4.25 4.53 -20.09
C ASN A 135 -4.34 5.88 -19.36
N GLU A 136 -4.48 5.87 -18.04
CA GLU A 136 -4.49 7.10 -17.23
C GLU A 136 -3.10 7.75 -17.24
N PRO A 137 -3.00 9.09 -17.22
CA PRO A 137 -1.71 9.80 -17.32
C PRO A 137 -0.68 9.35 -16.29
N ASP A 138 -1.12 9.08 -15.06
CA ASP A 138 -0.25 8.74 -13.93
C ASP A 138 0.26 7.30 -13.98
N ALA A 139 -0.31 6.44 -14.84
CA ALA A 139 0.11 5.03 -14.97
C ALA A 139 1.60 4.91 -15.35
N TYR A 140 2.13 5.87 -16.11
CA TYR A 140 3.55 5.91 -16.46
C TYR A 140 4.44 6.25 -15.25
N PHE A 141 4.04 7.23 -14.45
CA PHE A 141 4.80 7.70 -13.28
C PHE A 141 5.03 6.56 -12.28
N TYR A 142 3.99 5.78 -12.02
CA TYR A 142 4.07 4.63 -11.14
C TYR A 142 4.66 3.38 -11.80
N HIS A 143 5.03 3.42 -13.08
CA HIS A 143 5.52 2.24 -13.80
C HIS A 143 4.53 1.05 -13.85
N LEU A 144 3.22 1.33 -13.84
CA LEU A 144 2.17 0.32 -13.75
C LEU A 144 2.28 -0.77 -14.83
N HIS A 145 2.54 -0.39 -16.08
CA HIS A 145 2.71 -1.36 -17.18
C HIS A 145 3.87 -2.32 -16.95
N LYS A 146 4.96 -1.85 -16.34
CA LYS A 146 6.13 -2.69 -16.05
C LYS A 146 5.77 -3.71 -14.98
N ALA A 147 5.19 -3.27 -13.86
CA ALA A 147 4.75 -4.14 -12.78
C ALA A 147 3.75 -5.19 -13.27
N TYR A 148 2.75 -4.78 -14.06
CA TYR A 148 1.79 -5.68 -14.70
C TYR A 148 2.48 -6.74 -15.57
N ASN A 149 3.38 -6.33 -16.47
CA ASN A 149 4.05 -7.24 -17.38
C ASN A 149 4.94 -8.25 -16.63
N ASP A 150 5.61 -7.81 -15.59
CA ASP A 150 6.43 -8.68 -14.75
C ASP A 150 5.57 -9.69 -13.99
N PHE A 151 4.42 -9.25 -13.45
CA PHE A 151 3.42 -10.12 -12.84
C PHE A 151 2.82 -11.15 -13.82
N ILE A 152 2.41 -10.76 -15.03
CA ILE A 152 1.85 -11.70 -16.02
C ILE A 152 2.81 -12.82 -16.42
N LYS A 153 4.12 -12.51 -16.49
CA LYS A 153 5.14 -13.54 -16.77
C LYS A 153 5.12 -14.63 -15.70
N THR A 154 4.93 -14.26 -14.42
CA THR A 154 4.92 -15.24 -13.32
C THR A 154 3.78 -16.24 -13.45
N LEU A 155 2.59 -15.77 -13.83
CA LEU A 155 1.42 -16.62 -14.03
C LEU A 155 1.59 -17.60 -15.21
N SER A 156 2.40 -17.21 -16.20
CA SER A 156 2.71 -18.05 -17.36
C SER A 156 3.73 -19.13 -16.99
N ASP A 157 4.71 -18.79 -16.15
CA ASP A 157 5.75 -19.70 -15.68
C ASP A 157 5.20 -20.80 -14.74
N THR A 158 4.13 -20.52 -13.99
CA THR A 158 3.50 -21.50 -13.07
C THR A 158 2.66 -22.56 -13.78
N ARG A 159 2.46 -22.45 -15.11
CA ARG A 159 1.64 -23.37 -15.92
C ARG A 159 2.44 -24.42 -16.70
N ASN A 160 3.76 -24.47 -16.51
CA ASN A 160 4.68 -25.49 -17.07
C ASN A 160 5.21 -26.39 -15.96
#